data_AF-A0A2N2E0G4-F1
#
_entry.id   AF-A0A2N2E0G4-F1
#
_cell.length_a   1.000
_cell.length_b   1.000
_cell.length_c   1.000
_cell.angle_alpha   90.00
_cell.angle_beta   90.00
_cell.angle_gamma   90.00
#
_symmetry.space_group_name_H-M   'P 1'
#
loop_
_entity.id
_entity.type
_entity.pdbx_description
1 polymer ?
#
loop_
_entity_poly.entity_id
_entity_poly.type
_entity_poly.pdbx_seq_one_letter_code
_entity_poly.pdbx_strand_id
1 'polypeptide(L)'
;MLDIIAWVLAGLSLIVILIIIIRKFPALAILNVENIPGEKEAKFKEKIIRQRLERDVSRVSSAVSKAKRRLGLLFSSVLKHRYQRLAKLRDDLRRQKKLSFSEKRERIENLFAAAKAAISEDNFEEAEKKLIEIISLDAKRLSAFLDLGESYRLRKSFREAKETLEHALKLAHQLRRDPEMLEGIVVSEIRFSLARVSYELGLMDEALEYTRQALDAEPNNPRYLDLILDLSIMRKDKNLAKSSWEKLSAANPDNKKLPEWLARIEALEE
;
A
#
# COMPACT_ATOMS: atom_id res chain seq x y z
N MET A 1 -0.80 47.28 44.00
CA MET A 1 0.53 47.16 43.34
C MET A 1 1.21 45.82 43.65
N LEU A 2 1.16 45.33 44.90
CA LEU A 2 1.76 44.04 45.28
C LEU A 2 1.16 42.83 44.54
N ASP A 3 -0.16 42.82 44.27
CA ASP A 3 -0.80 41.70 43.57
C ASP A 3 -0.32 41.55 42.13
N ILE A 4 -0.10 42.67 41.43
CA ILE A 4 0.40 42.67 40.05
C ILE A 4 1.84 42.10 40.01
N ILE A 5 2.65 42.45 41.00
CA ILE A 5 4.03 41.94 41.14
C ILE A 5 4.01 40.42 41.40
N ALA A 6 3.08 39.93 42.22
CA ALA A 6 2.92 38.50 42.49
C ALA A 6 2.53 37.69 41.24
N TRP A 7 1.59 38.21 40.43
CA TRP A 7 1.19 37.57 39.17
C TRP A 7 2.32 37.55 38.13
N VAL A 8 3.12 38.61 38.06
CA VAL A 8 4.28 38.67 37.16
C VAL A 8 5.35 37.65 37.57
N LEU A 9 5.65 37.52 38.86
CA LEU A 9 6.58 36.53 39.40
C LEU A 9 6.10 35.08 39.18
N ALA A 10 4.80 34.83 39.35
CA ALA A 10 4.20 33.52 39.07
C ALA A 10 4.24 33.17 37.57
N GLY A 11 4.02 34.15 36.68
CA GLY A 11 4.16 33.95 35.24
C GLY A 11 5.61 33.63 34.83
N LEU A 12 6.58 34.33 35.43
CA LEU A 12 8.00 34.12 35.16
C LEU A 12 8.49 32.73 35.60
N SER A 13 8.04 32.25 36.77
CA SER A 13 8.37 30.91 37.25
C SER A 13 7.75 29.81 36.38
N LEU A 14 6.52 30.01 35.90
CA LEU A 14 5.85 29.09 34.98
C LEU A 14 6.62 28.98 33.65
N ILE A 15 7.10 30.10 33.11
CA ILE A 15 7.89 30.14 31.87
C ILE A 15 9.21 29.39 32.05
N VAL A 16 9.90 29.58 33.19
CA VAL A 16 11.15 28.86 33.49
C VAL A 16 10.90 27.35 33.61
N ILE A 17 9.81 26.93 34.25
CA ILE A 17 9.41 25.51 34.34
C ILE A 17 9.14 24.94 32.94
N LEU A 18 8.41 25.67 32.09
CA LEU A 18 8.14 25.27 30.69
C LEU A 18 9.41 25.13 29.87
N ILE A 19 10.36 26.07 30.00
CA ILE A 19 11.65 26.02 29.32
C ILE A 19 12.46 24.81 29.78
N ILE A 20 12.47 24.48 31.08
CA ILE A 20 13.17 23.31 31.62
C ILE A 20 12.56 22.01 31.06
N ILE A 21 11.23 21.91 31.01
CA ILE A 21 10.53 20.75 30.46
C ILE A 21 10.86 20.57 28.97
N ILE A 22 10.80 21.65 28.17
CA ILE A 22 11.12 21.60 26.73
C ILE A 22 12.59 21.25 26.51
N ARG A 23 13.53 21.79 27.31
CA ARG A 23 14.97 21.48 27.19
C ARG A 23 15.34 20.08 27.63
N LYS A 24 14.61 19.48 28.59
CA LYS A 24 14.86 18.10 29.07
C LYS A 24 14.07 17.03 28.33
N PHE A 25 13.05 17.40 27.55
CA PHE A 25 12.28 16.46 26.73
C PHE A 25 13.12 15.63 25.71
N PRO A 26 14.23 16.13 25.13
CA PRO A 26 15.05 15.34 24.21
C PRO A 26 15.69 14.09 24.85
N ALA A 27 15.84 14.05 26.18
CA ALA A 27 16.45 12.91 26.88
C ALA A 27 15.46 11.75 27.16
N LEU A 28 14.16 11.99 27.07
CA LEU A 28 13.11 10.96 27.22
C LEU A 28 12.60 10.44 25.86
N ALA A 29 13.01 11.08 24.76
CA ALA A 29 12.65 10.71 23.39
C ALA A 29 13.64 9.72 22.74
N ILE A 30 14.22 8.80 23.53
CA ILE A 30 15.10 7.72 23.04
C ILE A 30 14.35 6.37 22.97
N LEU A 31 13.03 6.35 23.14
CA LEU A 31 12.26 5.22 22.62
C LEU A 31 12.27 5.34 21.09
N ASN A 32 12.95 4.43 20.42
CA ASN A 32 12.93 4.25 18.96
C ASN A 32 11.51 3.85 18.51
N VAL A 33 10.61 4.84 18.52
CA VAL A 33 9.23 4.85 18.02
C VAL A 33 9.19 4.44 16.54
N GLU A 34 10.28 4.64 15.79
CA GLU A 34 10.46 4.14 14.42
C GLU A 34 10.47 2.61 14.27
N ASN A 35 10.62 1.83 15.34
CA ASN A 35 10.71 0.36 15.27
C ASN A 35 9.49 -0.38 15.80
N ILE A 36 8.38 0.30 16.09
CA ILE A 36 7.14 -0.36 16.48
C ILE A 36 6.38 -0.77 15.20
N PRO A 37 6.16 -2.09 14.92
CA PRO A 37 5.46 -2.58 13.73
C PRO A 37 3.94 -2.37 13.76
N GLY A 38 3.47 -1.34 14.47
CA GLY A 38 2.15 -0.74 14.25
C GLY A 38 2.25 0.72 13.79
N GLU A 39 3.37 1.38 14.03
CA GLU A 39 3.61 2.75 13.62
C GLU A 39 4.06 2.88 12.17
N LYS A 40 4.81 1.91 11.65
CA LYS A 40 5.23 1.91 10.24
C LYS A 40 4.01 1.80 9.32
N GLU A 41 3.10 0.92 9.70
CA GLU A 41 1.85 0.62 9.02
C GLU A 41 0.88 1.80 9.15
N ALA A 42 0.84 2.46 10.31
CA ALA A 42 0.07 3.68 10.51
C ALA A 42 0.60 4.83 9.64
N LYS A 43 1.92 5.06 9.60
CA LYS A 43 2.55 6.08 8.74
C LYS A 43 2.35 5.77 7.25
N PHE A 44 2.49 4.51 6.86
CA PHE A 44 2.27 4.09 5.47
C PHE A 44 0.81 4.24 5.06
N LYS A 45 -0.13 3.87 5.94
CA LYS A 45 -1.55 4.15 5.75
C LYS A 45 -1.83 5.66 5.63
N GLU A 46 -1.22 6.48 6.48
CA GLU A 46 -1.35 7.94 6.39
C GLU A 46 -0.87 8.46 5.03
N LYS A 47 0.27 7.93 4.54
CA LYS A 47 0.76 8.21 3.18
C LYS A 47 -0.27 7.84 2.11
N ILE A 48 -0.85 6.64 2.16
CA ILE A 48 -1.87 6.19 1.20
C ILE A 48 -3.10 7.14 1.23
N ILE A 49 -3.59 7.46 2.43
CA ILE A 49 -4.75 8.35 2.59
C ILE A 49 -4.43 9.75 2.06
N ARG A 50 -3.23 10.26 2.33
CA ARG A 50 -2.79 11.55 1.81
C ARG A 50 -2.70 11.55 0.29
N GLN A 51 -2.09 10.53 -0.32
CA GLN A 51 -2.03 10.37 -1.78
C GLN A 51 -3.44 10.33 -2.39
N ARG A 52 -4.37 9.58 -1.77
CA ARG A 52 -5.78 9.58 -2.19
C ARG A 52 -6.40 10.97 -2.12
N LEU A 53 -6.23 11.68 -1.01
CA LEU A 53 -6.77 13.04 -0.85
C LEU A 53 -6.18 14.00 -1.88
N GLU A 54 -4.88 13.94 -2.19
CA GLU A 54 -4.25 14.74 -3.23
C GLU A 54 -4.84 14.43 -4.62
N ARG A 55 -5.14 13.16 -4.91
CA ARG A 55 -5.84 12.73 -6.15
C ARG A 55 -7.28 13.28 -6.21
N ASP A 56 -8.03 13.24 -5.12
CA ASP A 56 -9.41 13.74 -5.06
C ASP A 56 -9.45 15.28 -5.13
N VAL A 57 -8.54 15.94 -4.42
CA VAL A 57 -8.42 17.41 -4.39
C VAL A 57 -7.95 17.96 -5.73
N SER A 58 -7.03 17.30 -6.44
CA SER A 58 -6.59 17.75 -7.78
C SER A 58 -7.71 17.67 -8.83
N ARG A 59 -8.57 16.65 -8.76
CA ARG A 59 -9.79 16.57 -9.58
C ARG A 59 -10.74 17.75 -9.29
N VAL A 60 -10.92 18.11 -8.02
CA VAL A 60 -11.82 19.21 -7.61
C VAL A 60 -11.19 20.60 -7.83
N SER A 61 -9.89 20.77 -7.63
CA SER A 61 -9.20 22.06 -7.72
C SER A 61 -9.14 22.59 -9.16
N SER A 62 -9.08 21.70 -10.15
CA SER A 62 -9.22 22.06 -11.57
C SER A 62 -10.59 22.71 -11.87
N ALA A 63 -11.67 22.21 -11.25
CA ALA A 63 -13.01 22.80 -11.34
C ALA A 63 -13.16 24.09 -10.51
N VAL A 64 -12.54 24.15 -9.33
CA VAL A 64 -12.57 25.33 -8.44
C VAL A 64 -11.71 26.48 -8.97
N SER A 65 -10.66 26.21 -9.77
CA SER A 65 -9.83 27.25 -10.39
C SER A 65 -10.64 28.17 -11.33
N LYS A 66 -11.67 27.64 -11.99
CA LYS A 66 -12.61 28.41 -12.82
C LYS A 66 -13.63 29.20 -11.98
N ALA A 67 -13.90 28.76 -10.74
CA ALA A 67 -14.85 29.42 -9.82
C ALA A 67 -14.17 30.46 -8.89
N LYS A 68 -12.86 30.71 -9.06
CA LYS A 68 -12.01 31.42 -8.10
C LYS A 68 -12.11 32.97 -8.12
N ARG A 69 -13.14 33.56 -8.75
CA ARG A 69 -13.39 35.02 -8.70
C ARG A 69 -14.65 35.45 -7.93
N ARG A 70 -15.46 34.54 -7.37
CA ARG A 70 -16.68 34.92 -6.62
C ARG A 70 -16.87 34.29 -5.24
N LEU A 71 -16.07 33.29 -4.85
CA LEU A 71 -16.26 32.55 -3.60
C LEU A 71 -15.27 33.00 -2.51
N GLY A 72 -15.18 34.30 -2.28
CA GLY A 72 -14.30 34.90 -1.26
C GLY A 72 -14.88 34.97 0.16
N LEU A 73 -16.18 34.71 0.38
CA LEU A 73 -16.82 35.03 1.67
C LEU A 73 -17.87 34.02 2.18
N LEU A 74 -17.99 32.83 1.58
CA LEU A 74 -19.03 31.84 1.94
C LEU A 74 -18.50 30.49 2.46
N PHE A 75 -17.29 30.45 3.04
CA PHE A 75 -16.71 29.19 3.55
C PHE A 75 -16.82 28.99 5.07
N SER A 76 -17.32 29.97 5.83
CA SER A 76 -17.38 29.89 7.30
C SER A 76 -18.56 29.08 7.86
N SER A 77 -19.59 28.77 7.07
CA SER A 77 -20.77 28.01 7.50
C SER A 77 -20.72 26.50 7.14
N VAL A 78 -20.11 26.15 6.01
CA VAL A 78 -19.98 24.75 5.55
C VAL A 78 -18.90 23.98 6.33
N LEU A 79 -17.84 24.66 6.78
CA LEU A 79 -16.81 24.07 7.66
C LEU A 79 -17.38 23.63 9.02
N LYS A 80 -18.42 24.32 9.52
CA LYS A 80 -19.08 23.99 10.80
C LYS A 80 -19.81 22.64 10.75
N HIS A 81 -20.38 22.27 9.59
CA HIS A 81 -21.03 20.97 9.37
C HIS A 81 -20.02 19.81 9.19
N ARG A 82 -18.81 20.08 8.69
CA ARG A 82 -17.75 19.07 8.60
C ARG A 82 -17.04 18.84 9.94
N TYR A 83 -16.97 19.86 10.81
CA TYR A 83 -16.47 19.71 12.17
C TYR A 83 -17.34 18.77 13.03
N GLN A 84 -18.66 18.77 12.81
CA GLN A 84 -19.59 17.84 13.47
C GLN A 84 -19.46 16.39 12.96
N ARG A 85 -19.04 16.16 11.71
CA ARG A 85 -18.67 14.82 11.21
C ARG A 85 -17.35 14.30 11.79
N LEU A 86 -16.39 15.19 12.09
CA LEU A 86 -15.16 14.84 12.80
C LEU A 86 -15.43 14.43 14.26
N ALA A 87 -16.43 15.01 14.92
CA ALA A 87 -16.90 14.56 16.22
C ALA A 87 -17.54 13.15 16.15
N LYS A 88 -18.30 12.85 15.08
CA LYS A 88 -18.81 11.50 14.79
C LYS A 88 -17.71 10.48 14.48
N LEU A 89 -16.66 10.87 13.75
CA LEU A 89 -15.47 10.03 13.54
C LEU A 89 -14.74 9.70 14.85
N ARG A 90 -14.72 10.63 15.81
CA ARG A 90 -14.16 10.41 17.15
C ARG A 90 -15.00 9.42 17.96
N ASP A 91 -16.32 9.46 17.80
CA ASP A 91 -17.25 8.48 18.37
C ASP A 91 -17.23 7.12 17.65
N ASP A 92 -17.02 7.09 16.33
CA ASP A 92 -16.84 5.86 15.55
C ASP A 92 -15.49 5.19 15.86
N LEU A 93 -14.42 5.96 16.09
CA LEU A 93 -13.14 5.47 16.65
C LEU A 93 -13.32 4.92 18.08
N ARG A 94 -14.24 5.51 18.86
CA ARG A 94 -14.59 5.05 20.22
C ARG A 94 -15.48 3.80 20.19
N ARG A 95 -16.31 3.61 19.17
CA ARG A 95 -17.06 2.38 18.86
C ARG A 95 -16.17 1.28 18.29
N GLN A 96 -15.17 1.62 17.48
CA GLN A 96 -14.17 0.66 16.99
C GLN A 96 -13.36 0.01 18.13
N LYS A 97 -13.14 0.73 19.25
CA LYS A 97 -12.58 0.17 20.49
C LYS A 97 -13.49 -0.81 21.23
N LYS A 98 -14.77 -0.95 20.83
CA LYS A 98 -15.77 -1.85 21.46
C LYS A 98 -16.15 -3.07 20.62
N LEU A 99 -15.66 -3.19 19.38
CA LEU A 99 -15.93 -4.38 18.55
C LEU A 99 -15.27 -5.60 19.20
N SER A 100 -16.07 -6.65 19.41
CA SER A 100 -15.55 -7.96 19.77
C SER A 100 -14.61 -8.46 18.66
N PHE A 101 -13.62 -9.27 19.02
CA PHE A 101 -12.70 -9.87 18.06
C PHE A 101 -13.45 -10.59 16.92
N SER A 102 -14.56 -11.25 17.24
CA SER A 102 -15.44 -11.91 16.26
C SER A 102 -16.07 -10.93 15.28
N GLU A 103 -16.64 -9.82 15.78
CA GLU A 103 -17.30 -8.81 14.93
C GLU A 103 -16.30 -8.09 14.03
N LYS A 104 -15.08 -7.84 14.55
CA LYS A 104 -13.99 -7.27 13.76
C LYS A 104 -13.58 -8.21 12.62
N ARG A 105 -13.48 -9.52 12.89
CA ARG A 105 -13.14 -10.53 11.90
C ARG A 105 -14.22 -10.60 10.81
N GLU A 106 -15.49 -10.72 11.20
CA GLU A 106 -16.62 -10.73 10.26
C GLU A 106 -16.66 -9.47 9.38
N ARG A 107 -16.41 -8.30 9.99
CA ARG A 107 -16.33 -7.04 9.23
C ARG A 107 -15.20 -7.05 8.22
N ILE A 108 -14.02 -7.56 8.57
CA ILE A 108 -12.89 -7.67 7.65
C ILE A 108 -13.23 -8.57 6.45
N GLU A 109 -13.85 -9.73 6.69
CA GLU A 109 -14.27 -10.63 5.61
C GLU A 109 -15.29 -9.97 4.67
N ASN A 110 -16.30 -9.29 5.24
CA ASN A 110 -17.29 -8.55 4.45
C ASN A 110 -16.66 -7.42 3.62
N LEU A 111 -15.65 -6.74 4.18
CA LEU A 111 -14.91 -5.70 3.45
C LEU A 111 -14.07 -6.29 2.32
N PHE A 112 -13.45 -7.47 2.50
CA PHE A 112 -12.74 -8.17 1.43
C PHE A 112 -13.68 -8.56 0.29
N ALA A 113 -14.83 -9.13 0.62
CA ALA A 113 -15.85 -9.49 -0.38
C ALA A 113 -16.29 -8.26 -1.18
N ALA A 114 -16.58 -7.15 -0.49
CA ALA A 114 -16.94 -5.89 -1.14
C ALA A 114 -15.80 -5.29 -1.98
N ALA A 115 -14.55 -5.38 -1.52
CA ALA A 115 -13.39 -4.92 -2.28
C ALA A 115 -13.21 -5.73 -3.57
N LYS A 116 -13.32 -7.07 -3.50
CA LYS A 116 -13.22 -7.95 -4.67
C LYS A 116 -14.34 -7.69 -5.68
N ALA A 117 -15.58 -7.51 -5.22
CA ALA A 117 -16.70 -7.13 -6.07
C ALA A 117 -16.41 -5.78 -6.78
N ALA A 118 -15.96 -4.77 -6.03
CA ALA A 118 -15.62 -3.48 -6.61
C ALA A 118 -14.47 -3.56 -7.64
N ILE A 119 -13.45 -4.40 -7.40
CA ILE A 119 -12.38 -4.66 -8.38
C ILE A 119 -12.94 -5.31 -9.65
N SER A 120 -13.85 -6.29 -9.53
CA SER A 120 -14.46 -6.94 -10.69
C SER A 120 -15.39 -6.03 -11.50
N GLU A 121 -15.89 -4.97 -10.88
CA GLU A 121 -16.69 -3.92 -11.52
C GLU A 121 -15.84 -2.74 -12.03
N ASP A 122 -14.50 -2.86 -12.02
CA ASP A 122 -13.53 -1.79 -12.32
C ASP A 122 -13.71 -0.51 -11.45
N ASN A 123 -14.43 -0.62 -10.33
CA ASN A 123 -14.65 0.46 -9.36
C ASN A 123 -13.50 0.53 -8.34
N PHE A 124 -12.31 0.89 -8.84
CA PHE A 124 -11.07 0.91 -8.07
C PHE A 124 -11.12 1.89 -6.89
N GLU A 125 -11.87 3.01 -6.98
CA GLU A 125 -12.02 3.97 -5.89
C GLU A 125 -12.74 3.39 -4.65
N GLU A 126 -13.78 2.58 -4.85
CA GLU A 126 -14.46 1.91 -3.75
C GLU A 126 -13.62 0.74 -3.24
N ALA A 127 -12.97 -0.03 -4.11
CA ALA A 127 -12.03 -1.07 -3.71
C ALA A 127 -10.92 -0.52 -2.80
N GLU A 128 -10.27 0.57 -3.21
CA GLU A 128 -9.24 1.27 -2.43
C GLU A 128 -9.76 1.68 -1.04
N LYS A 129 -11.00 2.18 -0.96
CA LYS A 129 -11.64 2.57 0.31
C LYS A 129 -11.83 1.38 1.24
N LYS A 130 -12.35 0.27 0.72
CA LYS A 130 -12.60 -0.95 1.50
C LYS A 130 -11.30 -1.55 2.01
N LEU A 131 -10.27 -1.60 1.18
CA LEU A 131 -8.95 -2.12 1.54
C LEU A 131 -8.24 -1.25 2.58
N ILE A 132 -8.31 0.08 2.46
CA ILE A 132 -7.81 1.00 3.50
C ILE A 132 -8.58 0.83 4.82
N GLU A 133 -9.89 0.58 4.77
CA GLU A 133 -10.69 0.29 5.96
C GLU A 133 -10.23 -1.01 6.63
N ILE A 134 -9.93 -2.05 5.86
CA ILE A 134 -9.37 -3.31 6.40
C ILE A 134 -8.03 -3.05 7.09
N ILE A 135 -7.09 -2.35 6.43
CA ILE A 135 -5.78 -1.99 7.00
C ILE A 135 -5.95 -1.13 8.27
N SER A 136 -7.02 -0.34 8.34
CA SER A 136 -7.35 0.46 9.52
C SER A 136 -7.83 -0.39 10.70
N LEU A 137 -8.56 -1.45 10.41
CA LEU A 137 -9.01 -2.39 11.43
C LEU A 137 -7.84 -3.27 11.86
N ASP A 138 -7.06 -3.79 10.92
CA ASP A 138 -5.95 -4.70 11.17
C ASP A 138 -4.74 -4.35 10.30
N ALA A 139 -3.76 -3.68 10.91
CA ALA A 139 -2.56 -3.21 10.25
C ALA A 139 -1.62 -4.35 9.78
N LYS A 140 -1.80 -5.57 10.29
CA LYS A 140 -1.00 -6.74 9.91
C LYS A 140 -1.65 -7.59 8.83
N ARG A 141 -2.81 -7.15 8.30
CA ARG A 141 -3.56 -7.86 7.26
C ARG A 141 -2.81 -7.82 5.93
N LEU A 142 -1.99 -8.83 5.66
CA LEU A 142 -1.09 -8.87 4.51
C LEU A 142 -1.86 -8.94 3.18
N SER A 143 -2.95 -9.70 3.18
CA SER A 143 -3.91 -9.82 2.06
C SER A 143 -4.44 -8.46 1.61
N ALA A 144 -4.73 -7.54 2.54
CA ALA A 144 -5.26 -6.23 2.20
C ALA A 144 -4.24 -5.35 1.47
N PHE A 145 -2.94 -5.44 1.82
CA PHE A 145 -1.89 -4.73 1.09
C PHE A 145 -1.66 -5.33 -0.30
N LEU A 146 -1.70 -6.66 -0.43
CA LEU A 146 -1.57 -7.34 -1.71
C LEU A 146 -2.71 -6.97 -2.67
N ASP A 147 -3.95 -7.10 -2.21
CA ASP A 147 -5.15 -6.74 -3.00
C ASP A 147 -5.15 -5.25 -3.36
N LEU A 148 -4.65 -4.36 -2.48
CA LEU A 148 -4.54 -2.93 -2.77
C LEU A 148 -3.47 -2.65 -3.84
N GLY A 149 -2.32 -3.32 -3.74
CA GLY A 149 -1.27 -3.23 -4.76
C GLY A 149 -1.75 -3.70 -6.13
N GLU A 150 -2.44 -4.84 -6.19
CA GLU A 150 -3.02 -5.36 -7.43
C GLU A 150 -4.14 -4.45 -7.97
N SER A 151 -5.01 -3.93 -7.11
CA SER A 151 -6.03 -2.95 -7.50
C SER A 151 -5.40 -1.69 -8.12
N TYR A 152 -4.32 -1.16 -7.54
CA TYR A 152 -3.58 -0.06 -8.13
C TYR A 152 -2.93 -0.42 -9.47
N ARG A 153 -2.40 -1.64 -9.61
CA ARG A 153 -1.85 -2.12 -10.89
C ARG A 153 -2.93 -2.18 -11.97
N LEU A 154 -4.10 -2.72 -11.67
CA LEU A 154 -5.24 -2.79 -12.60
C LEU A 154 -5.72 -1.39 -13.01
N ARG A 155 -5.74 -0.45 -12.08
CA ARG A 155 -6.01 0.99 -12.33
C ARG A 155 -4.86 1.71 -13.05
N LYS A 156 -3.76 1.04 -13.40
CA LYS A 156 -2.54 1.61 -14.01
C LYS A 156 -1.82 2.65 -13.15
N SER A 157 -2.09 2.67 -11.85
CA SER A 157 -1.38 3.50 -10.86
C SER A 157 -0.12 2.76 -10.39
N PHE A 158 0.81 2.53 -11.33
CA PHE A 158 1.90 1.57 -11.14
C PHE A 158 2.90 1.97 -10.05
N ARG A 159 3.10 3.28 -9.83
CA ARG A 159 3.98 3.77 -8.74
C ARG A 159 3.39 3.42 -7.39
N GLU A 160 2.11 3.72 -7.16
CA GLU A 160 1.41 3.36 -5.93
C GLU A 160 1.31 1.85 -5.73
N ALA A 161 1.11 1.10 -6.82
CA ALA A 161 1.13 -0.35 -6.80
C ALA A 161 2.48 -0.89 -6.29
N LYS A 162 3.59 -0.42 -6.87
CA LYS A 162 4.95 -0.83 -6.49
C LYS A 162 5.23 -0.51 -5.02
N GLU A 163 4.97 0.72 -4.58
CA GLU A 163 5.17 1.13 -3.18
C GLU A 163 4.35 0.27 -2.20
N THR A 164 3.10 -0.05 -2.55
CA THR A 164 2.20 -0.86 -1.71
C THR A 164 2.67 -2.31 -1.63
N LEU A 165 3.10 -2.90 -2.75
CA LEU A 165 3.60 -4.27 -2.78
C LEU A 165 4.99 -4.40 -2.13
N GLU A 166 5.86 -3.39 -2.23
CA GLU A 166 7.11 -3.35 -1.47
C GLU A 166 6.86 -3.30 0.05
N HIS A 167 5.83 -2.55 0.48
CA HIS A 167 5.39 -2.57 1.86
C HIS A 167 4.85 -3.95 2.26
N ALA A 168 4.01 -4.57 1.41
CA ALA A 168 3.53 -5.93 1.64
C ALA A 168 4.67 -6.94 1.78
N LEU A 169 5.71 -6.86 0.93
CA LEU A 169 6.89 -7.72 1.00
C LEU A 169 7.66 -7.53 2.31
N LYS A 170 7.86 -6.28 2.73
CA LYS A 170 8.51 -5.96 4.02
C LYS A 170 7.70 -6.52 5.20
N LEU A 171 6.38 -6.36 5.18
CA LEU A 171 5.49 -6.90 6.20
C LEU A 171 5.54 -8.43 6.22
N ALA A 172 5.47 -9.09 5.06
CA ALA A 172 5.59 -10.54 4.95
C ALA A 172 6.90 -11.06 5.54
N HIS A 173 8.03 -10.37 5.31
CA HIS A 173 9.31 -10.73 5.92
C HIS A 173 9.32 -10.57 7.45
N GLN A 174 8.65 -9.57 7.99
CA GLN A 174 8.50 -9.41 9.44
C GLN A 174 7.62 -10.53 10.04
N LEU A 175 6.57 -10.92 9.32
CA LEU A 175 5.62 -11.96 9.73
C LEU A 175 6.14 -13.39 9.50
N ARG A 176 7.29 -13.58 8.83
CA ARG A 176 7.87 -14.93 8.60
C ARG A 176 8.09 -15.76 9.86
N ARG A 177 8.21 -15.11 11.03
CA ARG A 177 8.36 -15.80 12.32
C ARG A 177 7.06 -16.42 12.83
N ASP A 178 5.92 -15.97 12.31
CA ASP A 178 4.57 -16.42 12.66
C ASP A 178 3.81 -16.85 11.39
N PRO A 179 3.97 -18.10 10.91
CA PRO A 179 3.38 -18.57 9.65
C PRO A 179 1.85 -18.42 9.57
N GLU A 180 1.14 -18.50 10.69
CA GLU A 180 -0.32 -18.28 10.75
C GLU A 180 -0.72 -16.86 10.32
N MET A 181 0.16 -15.88 10.55
CA MET A 181 -0.06 -14.47 10.19
C MET A 181 0.17 -14.18 8.71
N LEU A 182 0.73 -15.13 7.94
CA LEU A 182 0.92 -14.96 6.49
C LEU A 182 -0.37 -15.21 5.70
N GLU A 183 -1.44 -15.71 6.34
CA GLU A 183 -2.75 -15.92 5.69
C GLU A 183 -2.68 -16.86 4.46
N GLY A 184 -1.73 -17.79 4.46
CA GLY A 184 -1.45 -18.67 3.32
C GLY A 184 -0.81 -17.96 2.12
N ILE A 185 -0.50 -16.67 2.23
CA ILE A 185 0.18 -15.90 1.18
C ILE A 185 1.65 -16.32 1.17
N VAL A 186 2.06 -16.89 0.04
CA VAL A 186 3.46 -17.20 -0.21
C VAL A 186 4.17 -15.93 -0.64
N VAL A 187 5.36 -15.69 -0.09
CA VAL A 187 6.19 -14.51 -0.43
C VAL A 187 6.47 -14.42 -1.94
N SER A 188 6.49 -15.55 -2.64
CA SER A 188 6.60 -15.63 -4.10
C SER A 188 5.46 -14.93 -4.83
N GLU A 189 4.21 -14.98 -4.34
CA GLU A 189 3.08 -14.29 -4.98
C GLU A 189 3.23 -12.76 -4.89
N ILE A 190 3.75 -12.24 -3.77
CA ILE A 190 4.04 -10.81 -3.61
C ILE A 190 5.17 -10.40 -4.58
N ARG A 191 6.22 -11.21 -4.69
CA ARG A 191 7.32 -10.98 -5.64
C ARG A 191 6.84 -11.02 -7.07
N PHE A 192 5.99 -11.97 -7.43
CA PHE A 192 5.42 -12.04 -8.77
C PHE A 192 4.52 -10.83 -9.08
N SER A 193 3.76 -10.35 -8.10
CA SER A 193 2.99 -9.11 -8.22
C SER A 193 3.90 -7.90 -8.45
N LEU A 194 5.00 -7.79 -7.70
CA LEU A 194 6.04 -6.77 -7.94
C LEU A 194 6.66 -6.89 -9.32
N ALA A 195 6.97 -8.11 -9.79
CA ALA A 195 7.50 -8.34 -11.11
C ALA A 195 6.57 -7.82 -12.21
N ARG A 196 5.25 -8.08 -12.08
CA ARG A 196 4.24 -7.58 -13.01
C ARG A 196 4.16 -6.06 -12.99
N VAL A 197 4.18 -5.43 -11.82
CA VAL A 197 4.20 -3.96 -11.73
C VAL A 197 5.48 -3.37 -12.32
N SER A 198 6.65 -3.96 -12.04
CA SER A 198 7.94 -3.52 -12.60
C SER A 198 7.96 -3.66 -14.12
N TYR A 199 7.38 -4.74 -14.66
CA TYR A 199 7.20 -4.91 -16.10
C TYR A 199 6.35 -3.79 -16.71
N GLU A 200 5.19 -3.47 -16.10
CA GLU A 200 4.30 -2.39 -16.55
C GLU A 200 4.96 -0.99 -16.44
N LEU A 201 5.93 -0.83 -15.54
CA LEU A 201 6.76 0.39 -15.43
C LEU A 201 7.90 0.45 -16.45
N GLY A 202 8.11 -0.60 -17.26
CA GLY A 202 9.26 -0.73 -18.16
C GLY A 202 10.58 -1.07 -17.47
N LEU A 203 10.54 -1.43 -16.18
CA LEU A 203 11.72 -1.79 -15.38
C LEU A 203 12.04 -3.28 -15.57
N MET A 204 12.51 -3.63 -16.77
CA MET A 204 12.67 -5.03 -17.19
C MET A 204 13.64 -5.84 -16.32
N ASP A 205 14.75 -5.24 -15.89
CA ASP A 205 15.71 -5.90 -15.00
C ASP A 205 15.10 -6.24 -13.64
N GLU A 206 14.37 -5.30 -13.04
CA GLU A 206 13.68 -5.53 -11.77
C GLU A 206 12.57 -6.57 -11.92
N ALA A 207 11.81 -6.51 -13.02
CA ALA A 207 10.77 -7.49 -13.30
C ALA A 207 11.34 -8.91 -13.37
N LEU A 208 12.48 -9.07 -14.07
CA LEU A 208 13.17 -10.34 -14.18
C LEU A 208 13.69 -10.83 -12.82
N GLU A 209 14.30 -9.94 -12.04
CA GLU A 209 14.84 -10.25 -10.73
C GLU A 209 13.74 -10.71 -9.76
N TYR A 210 12.65 -9.94 -9.64
CA TYR A 210 11.53 -10.34 -8.79
C TYR A 210 10.90 -11.67 -9.22
N THR A 211 10.80 -11.91 -10.54
CA THR A 211 10.26 -13.19 -11.04
C THR A 211 11.19 -14.36 -10.74
N ARG A 212 12.51 -14.18 -10.85
CA ARG A 212 13.50 -15.21 -10.47
C ARG A 212 13.39 -15.54 -8.98
N GLN A 213 13.30 -14.53 -8.11
CA GLN A 213 13.11 -14.74 -6.68
C GLN A 213 11.78 -15.41 -6.31
N ALA A 214 10.75 -15.29 -7.17
CA ALA A 214 9.50 -16.04 -7.03
C ALA A 214 9.69 -17.50 -7.50
N LEU A 215 10.37 -17.71 -8.63
CA LEU A 215 10.71 -19.03 -9.16
C LEU A 215 11.62 -19.84 -8.22
N ASP A 216 12.58 -19.23 -7.54
CA ASP A 216 13.44 -19.92 -6.57
C ASP A 216 12.63 -20.55 -5.43
N ALA A 217 11.51 -19.94 -5.07
CA ALA A 217 10.60 -20.48 -4.06
C ALA A 217 9.63 -21.54 -4.63
N GLU A 218 9.28 -21.45 -5.92
CA GLU A 218 8.40 -22.39 -6.61
C GLU A 218 8.98 -22.76 -8.00
N PRO A 219 9.97 -23.68 -8.07
CA PRO A 219 10.83 -23.88 -9.25
C PRO A 219 10.15 -24.29 -10.56
N ASN A 220 8.88 -24.72 -10.51
CA ASN A 220 8.12 -25.20 -11.66
C ASN A 220 6.80 -24.43 -11.87
N ASN A 221 6.65 -23.24 -11.26
CA ASN A 221 5.41 -22.47 -11.41
C ASN A 221 5.30 -21.91 -12.85
N PRO A 222 4.31 -22.34 -13.66
CA PRO A 222 4.22 -21.93 -15.05
C PRO A 222 4.04 -20.41 -15.23
N ARG A 223 3.40 -19.72 -14.28
CA ARG A 223 3.20 -18.25 -14.34
C ARG A 223 4.53 -17.50 -14.29
N TYR A 224 5.49 -18.00 -13.51
CA TYR A 224 6.79 -17.34 -13.34
C TYR A 224 7.68 -17.61 -14.55
N LEU A 225 7.68 -18.85 -15.03
CA LEU A 225 8.42 -19.25 -16.24
C LEU A 225 7.90 -18.51 -17.49
N ASP A 226 6.58 -18.34 -17.60
CA ASP A 226 5.91 -17.54 -18.63
C ASP A 226 6.44 -16.10 -18.67
N LEU A 227 6.43 -15.40 -17.52
CA LEU A 227 6.92 -14.02 -17.46
C LEU A 227 8.44 -13.91 -17.71
N ILE A 228 9.26 -14.85 -17.22
CA ILE A 228 10.71 -14.86 -17.50
C ILE A 228 10.95 -15.03 -19.00
N LEU A 229 10.22 -15.94 -19.65
CA LEU A 229 10.33 -16.19 -21.08
C LEU A 229 9.98 -14.94 -21.89
N ASP A 230 8.84 -14.31 -21.61
CA ASP A 230 8.43 -13.07 -22.27
C ASP A 230 9.47 -11.95 -22.07
N LEU A 231 9.94 -11.74 -20.84
CA LEU A 231 10.98 -10.74 -20.54
C LEU A 231 12.29 -11.02 -21.28
N SER A 232 12.67 -12.29 -21.41
CA SER A 232 13.90 -12.69 -22.09
C SER A 232 13.82 -12.45 -23.59
N ILE A 233 12.68 -12.78 -24.22
CA ILE A 233 12.44 -12.46 -25.63
C ILE A 233 12.48 -10.95 -25.86
N MET A 234 11.84 -10.16 -25.00
CA MET A 234 11.83 -8.70 -25.12
C MET A 234 13.23 -8.08 -24.95
N ARG A 235 14.07 -8.67 -24.09
CA ARG A 235 15.47 -8.27 -23.91
C ARG A 235 16.41 -8.79 -25.00
N LYS A 236 15.90 -9.62 -25.92
CA LYS A 236 16.70 -10.36 -26.90
C LYS A 236 17.75 -11.29 -26.27
N ASP A 237 17.52 -11.74 -25.03
CA ASP A 237 18.37 -12.73 -24.38
C ASP A 237 17.95 -14.14 -24.83
N LYS A 238 18.47 -14.56 -25.99
CA LYS A 238 18.11 -15.82 -26.64
C LYS A 238 18.40 -17.04 -25.76
N ASN A 239 19.49 -17.01 -25.00
CA ASN A 239 19.89 -18.12 -24.13
C ASN A 239 18.92 -18.29 -22.96
N LEU A 240 18.59 -17.19 -22.28
CA LEU A 240 17.63 -17.23 -21.19
C LEU A 240 16.23 -17.58 -21.70
N ALA A 241 15.85 -17.07 -22.87
CA ALA A 241 14.56 -17.39 -23.49
C ALA A 241 14.44 -18.89 -23.80
N LYS A 242 15.45 -19.50 -24.45
CA LYS A 242 15.46 -20.95 -24.73
C LYS A 242 15.33 -21.79 -23.46
N SER A 243 16.20 -21.54 -22.47
CA SER A 243 16.17 -22.30 -21.21
C SER A 243 14.86 -22.13 -20.42
N SER A 244 14.23 -20.96 -20.51
CA SER A 244 12.93 -20.70 -19.87
C SER A 244 11.79 -21.39 -20.61
N TRP A 245 11.83 -21.41 -21.94
CA TRP A 245 10.87 -22.12 -22.78
C TRP A 245 10.93 -23.64 -22.54
N GLU A 246 12.12 -24.22 -22.41
CA GLU A 246 12.30 -25.65 -22.09
C GLU A 246 11.69 -26.00 -20.73
N LYS A 247 11.94 -25.18 -19.69
CA LYS A 247 11.34 -25.37 -18.37
C LYS A 247 9.82 -25.20 -18.41
N LEU A 248 9.32 -24.21 -19.14
CA LEU A 248 7.88 -23.95 -19.26
C LEU A 248 7.15 -25.08 -20.00
N SER A 249 7.73 -25.60 -21.09
CA SER A 249 7.15 -26.72 -21.84
C SER A 249 7.13 -28.01 -21.03
N ALA A 250 8.13 -28.24 -20.18
CA ALA A 250 8.12 -29.36 -19.24
C ALA A 250 7.06 -29.18 -18.13
N ALA A 251 6.90 -27.97 -17.59
CA ALA A 251 5.96 -27.69 -16.50
C ALA A 251 4.50 -27.54 -16.96
N ASN A 252 4.26 -27.11 -18.19
CA ASN A 252 2.93 -26.92 -18.77
C ASN A 252 2.94 -27.25 -20.29
N PRO A 253 2.96 -28.55 -20.65
CA PRO A 253 3.04 -28.99 -22.05
C PRO A 253 1.87 -28.53 -22.92
N ASP A 254 0.68 -28.37 -22.33
CA ASP A 254 -0.55 -27.99 -23.04
C ASP A 254 -0.69 -26.48 -23.26
N ASN A 255 0.34 -25.69 -22.94
CA ASN A 255 0.32 -24.25 -23.13
C ASN A 255 0.32 -23.88 -24.63
N LYS A 256 -0.83 -23.38 -25.09
CA LYS A 256 -1.09 -23.02 -26.49
C LYS A 256 -0.13 -21.97 -27.06
N LYS A 257 0.57 -21.20 -26.21
CA LYS A 257 1.54 -20.17 -26.63
C LYS A 257 2.94 -20.71 -26.90
N LEU A 258 3.25 -21.96 -26.54
CA LEU A 258 4.59 -22.54 -26.71
C LEU A 258 5.13 -22.46 -28.14
N PRO A 259 4.34 -22.78 -29.20
CA PRO A 259 4.83 -22.68 -30.58
C PRO A 259 5.13 -21.23 -30.99
N GLU A 260 4.29 -20.28 -30.56
CA GLU A 260 4.47 -18.86 -30.87
C GLU A 260 5.76 -18.31 -30.24
N TRP A 261 6.01 -18.63 -28.97
CA TRP A 261 7.26 -18.22 -28.32
C TRP A 261 8.49 -18.86 -28.96
N LEU A 262 8.43 -20.14 -29.32
CA LEU A 262 9.56 -20.81 -29.96
C LEU A 262 9.96 -20.09 -31.25
N ALA A 263 8.97 -19.77 -32.10
CA ALA A 263 9.20 -18.99 -33.32
C ALA A 263 9.83 -17.61 -33.03
N ARG A 264 9.37 -16.91 -31.99
CA ARG A 264 9.94 -15.62 -31.57
C ARG A 264 11.40 -15.76 -31.09
N ILE A 265 11.74 -16.85 -30.39
CA ILE A 265 13.10 -17.12 -29.91
C ILE A 265 14.05 -17.44 -31.06
N GLU A 266 13.60 -18.24 -32.03
CA GLU A 266 14.40 -18.61 -33.21
C GLU A 266 14.73 -17.41 -34.09
N ALA A 267 13.79 -16.44 -34.18
CA ALA A 267 13.98 -15.19 -34.90
C ALA A 267 14.94 -14.20 -34.21
N LEU A 268 15.35 -14.44 -32.96
CA LEU A 268 16.38 -13.63 -32.32
C LEU A 268 17.75 -13.95 -32.95
N GLU A 269 18.52 -12.91 -33.26
CA GLU A 269 19.93 -13.05 -33.62
C GLU A 269 20.74 -13.59 -32.42
N GLU A 270 21.90 -14.21 -32.68
CA GLU A 270 22.81 -14.71 -31.63
C GLU A 270 23.45 -13.59 -30.80
#